data_AF-A0A963K1N7-F1
#
_entry.id   AF-A0A963K1N7-F1
#
_cell.length_a   1.000
_cell.length_b   1.000
_cell.length_c   1.000
_cell.angle_alpha   90.00
_cell.angle_beta   90.00
_cell.angle_gamma   90.00
#
_symmetry.space_group_name_H-M   'P 1'
#
loop_
_entity.id
_entity.type
_entity.pdbx_description
1 polymer ?
#
loop_
_entity_poly.entity_id
_entity_poly.type
_entity_poly.pdbx_seq_one_letter_code
_entity_poly.pdbx_strand_id
1 'polypeptide(L)'
;MITWRGMGRGARELVAVGAYAFVFGVAFGIAARNVGMEGWAANLMSAAVFAGGSQFAVLELWQSPVAWGPLLIATLAVNGRHFLLGASLYPWLRSLPAWQVYLAAVLLSEPNWAKAIEAEARGERDVGNYWVDVLRATLRFFLPLALLWSVLLASQGVPATLAEGPTYAPLDQSVEMRSQHVPLGPVAPMVAVKQLGTNGGG
;
A
#
# COMPACT_ATOMS: atom_id res chain seq x y z
N MET A 1 -14.97 -14.32 19.09
CA MET A 1 -14.74 -13.47 20.29
C MET A 1 -13.27 -13.10 20.30
N ILE A 2 -12.92 -11.81 20.46
CA ILE A 2 -11.51 -11.38 20.51
C ILE A 2 -10.91 -11.80 21.86
N THR A 3 -9.84 -12.62 21.86
CA THR A 3 -9.23 -13.14 23.09
C THR A 3 -7.89 -12.47 23.39
N TRP A 4 -7.53 -12.34 24.68
CA TRP A 4 -6.25 -11.80 25.12
C TRP A 4 -5.04 -12.60 24.59
N ARG A 5 -5.18 -13.93 24.47
CA ARG A 5 -4.16 -14.79 23.85
C ARG A 5 -4.02 -14.52 22.35
N GLY A 6 -5.11 -14.19 21.66
CA GLY A 6 -5.08 -13.77 20.25
C GLY A 6 -4.41 -12.40 20.07
N MET A 7 -4.70 -11.43 20.95
CA MET A 7 -4.07 -10.11 20.92
C MET A 7 -2.54 -10.18 21.13
N GLY A 8 -2.07 -10.95 22.12
CA GLY A 8 -0.63 -11.08 22.41
C GLY A 8 0.15 -11.80 21.31
N ARG A 9 -0.49 -12.72 20.59
CA ARG A 9 0.10 -13.39 19.43
C ARG A 9 0.23 -12.42 18.24
N GLY A 10 -0.85 -11.68 17.96
CA GLY A 10 -0.86 -10.65 16.93
C GLY A 10 0.16 -9.53 17.17
N ALA A 11 0.43 -9.17 18.43
CA ALA A 11 1.44 -8.17 18.76
C ALA A 11 2.88 -8.62 18.42
N ARG A 12 3.26 -9.88 18.68
CA ARG A 12 4.57 -10.41 18.28
C ARG A 12 4.71 -10.52 16.77
N GLU A 13 3.61 -10.81 16.10
CA GLU A 13 3.58 -10.99 14.67
C GLU A 13 3.59 -9.65 13.92
N LEU A 14 3.09 -8.58 14.54
CA LEU A 14 3.27 -7.20 14.09
C LEU A 14 4.75 -6.81 13.91
N VAL A 15 5.66 -7.39 14.69
CA VAL A 15 7.10 -7.12 14.59
C VAL A 15 7.65 -7.61 13.24
N ALA A 16 7.18 -8.74 12.72
CA ALA A 16 7.59 -9.26 11.43
C ALA A 16 7.02 -8.43 10.27
N VAL A 17 5.78 -7.93 10.42
CA VAL A 17 5.16 -6.97 9.47
C VAL A 17 5.88 -5.63 9.49
N GLY A 18 6.43 -5.23 10.64
CA GLY A 18 7.24 -4.03 10.79
C GLY A 18 8.42 -3.99 9.82
N ALA A 19 9.05 -5.12 9.48
CA ALA A 19 10.13 -5.17 8.50
C ALA A 19 9.65 -4.81 7.08
N TYR A 20 8.50 -5.34 6.66
CA TYR A 20 7.89 -5.00 5.38
C TYR A 20 7.43 -3.53 5.35
N ALA A 21 6.73 -3.08 6.40
CA ALA A 21 6.27 -1.71 6.53
C ALA A 21 7.43 -0.70 6.52
N PHE A 22 8.57 -1.08 7.11
CA PHE A 22 9.79 -0.28 7.07
C PHE A 22 10.35 -0.13 5.65
N VAL A 23 10.52 -1.24 4.91
CA VAL A 23 10.99 -1.19 3.51
C VAL A 23 10.02 -0.37 2.64
N PHE A 24 8.72 -0.57 2.83
CA PHE A 24 7.68 0.21 2.14
C PHE A 24 7.77 1.70 2.48
N GLY A 25 7.93 2.05 3.76
CA GLY A 25 8.08 3.43 4.22
C GLY A 25 9.30 4.13 3.64
N VAL A 26 10.43 3.41 3.50
CA VAL A 26 11.63 3.92 2.81
C VAL A 26 11.34 4.20 1.34
N ALA A 27 10.70 3.27 0.64
CA ALA A 27 10.34 3.45 -0.77
C ALA A 27 9.39 4.64 -0.97
N PHE A 28 8.39 4.78 -0.11
CA PHE A 28 7.46 5.91 -0.12
C PHE A 28 8.18 7.24 0.15
N GLY A 29 9.06 7.30 1.15
CA GLY A 29 9.81 8.52 1.49
C GLY A 29 10.69 9.01 0.34
N ILE A 30 11.34 8.10 -0.39
CA ILE A 30 12.12 8.43 -1.59
C ILE A 30 11.20 8.96 -2.70
N ALA A 31 10.11 8.26 -2.98
CA ALA A 31 9.14 8.67 -4.01
C ALA A 31 8.51 10.04 -3.68
N ALA A 32 8.19 10.30 -2.41
CA ALA A 32 7.63 11.56 -1.95
C ALA A 32 8.60 12.74 -2.19
N ARG A 33 9.89 12.53 -1.92
CA ARG A 33 10.92 13.54 -2.17
C ARG A 33 11.04 13.88 -3.67
N ASN A 34 10.91 12.89 -4.55
CA ASN A 34 11.02 13.08 -6.00
C ASN A 34 9.89 13.93 -6.60
N VAL A 35 8.73 14.00 -5.93
CA VAL A 35 7.61 14.87 -6.35
C VAL A 35 7.58 16.19 -5.59
N GLY A 36 8.64 16.52 -4.85
CA GLY A 36 8.76 17.77 -4.10
C GLY A 36 7.90 17.83 -2.83
N MET A 37 7.42 16.69 -2.32
CA MET A 37 6.68 16.65 -1.06
C MET A 37 7.61 16.92 0.12
N GLU A 38 7.17 17.78 1.04
CA GLU A 38 7.92 18.08 2.25
C GLU A 38 8.02 16.85 3.18
N GLY A 39 9.18 16.66 3.81
CA GLY A 39 9.45 15.46 4.61
C GLY A 39 8.48 15.24 5.79
N TRP A 40 7.99 16.31 6.43
CA TRP A 40 6.99 16.18 7.49
C TRP A 40 5.63 15.75 6.94
N ALA A 41 5.26 16.18 5.73
CA ALA A 41 4.01 15.79 5.09
C ALA A 41 4.06 14.31 4.70
N ALA A 42 5.21 13.84 4.18
CA ALA A 42 5.44 12.43 3.90
C ALA A 42 5.38 11.55 5.18
N ASN A 43 5.97 12.01 6.28
CA ASN A 43 5.89 11.32 7.58
C ASN A 43 4.46 11.30 8.13
N LEU A 44 3.75 12.42 8.07
CA LEU A 44 2.36 12.51 8.51
C LEU A 44 1.46 11.59 7.69
N MET A 45 1.66 11.54 6.37
CA MET A 45 0.92 10.64 5.50
C MET A 45 1.20 9.17 5.82
N SER A 46 2.45 8.82 6.08
CA SER A 46 2.83 7.46 6.48
C SER A 46 2.28 7.05 7.85
N ALA A 47 2.11 8.01 8.76
CA ALA A 47 1.52 7.76 10.08
C ALA A 47 -0.02 7.69 10.05
N ALA A 48 -0.66 8.48 9.19
CA ALA A 48 -2.12 8.62 9.14
C ALA A 48 -2.79 7.69 8.12
N VAL A 49 -2.10 7.34 7.03
CA VAL A 49 -2.68 6.60 5.90
C VAL A 49 -2.15 5.17 5.91
N PHE A 50 -3.00 4.23 6.34
CA PHE A 50 -2.70 2.80 6.30
C PHE A 50 -2.93 2.15 4.92
N ALA A 51 -3.45 2.93 3.95
CA ALA A 51 -3.69 2.50 2.58
C ALA A 51 -2.49 2.83 1.67
N GLY A 52 -1.50 1.92 1.63
CA GLY A 52 -0.28 2.12 0.85
C GLY A 52 -0.52 2.40 -0.65
N GLY A 53 -1.55 1.79 -1.25
CA GLY A 53 -1.94 2.08 -2.64
C GLY A 53 -2.35 3.54 -2.86
N SER A 54 -3.08 4.12 -1.90
CA SER A 54 -3.50 5.53 -1.97
C SER A 54 -2.33 6.48 -1.76
N GLN A 55 -1.37 6.13 -0.92
CA GLN A 55 -0.16 6.95 -0.74
C GLN A 55 0.58 7.16 -2.06
N PHE A 56 0.77 6.11 -2.85
CA PHE A 56 1.44 6.22 -4.15
C PHE A 56 0.57 6.85 -5.23
N ALA A 57 -0.74 6.57 -5.27
CA ALA A 57 -1.66 7.26 -6.19
C ALA A 57 -1.67 8.78 -5.96
N VAL A 58 -1.54 9.20 -4.69
CA VAL A 58 -1.41 10.61 -4.33
C VAL A 58 -0.10 11.19 -4.85
N LEU A 59 1.02 10.46 -4.77
CA LEU A 59 2.31 10.93 -5.31
C LEU A 59 2.29 11.10 -6.84
N GLU A 60 1.64 10.18 -7.57
CA GLU A 60 1.49 10.26 -9.03
C GLU A 60 0.70 11.50 -9.47
N LEU A 61 -0.26 11.93 -8.65
CA LEU A 61 -1.08 13.11 -8.88
C LEU A 61 -0.57 14.36 -8.13
N TRP A 62 0.60 14.29 -7.50
CA TRP A 62 1.13 15.40 -6.69
C TRP A 62 1.70 16.49 -7.59
N GLN A 63 1.08 17.67 -7.55
CA GLN A 63 1.46 18.83 -8.37
C GLN A 63 1.40 20.09 -7.51
N SER A 64 2.13 21.13 -7.91
CA SER A 64 2.02 22.47 -7.31
C SER A 64 1.41 23.44 -8.33
N PRO A 65 0.22 24.01 -8.08
CA PRO A 65 -0.63 23.85 -6.89
C PRO A 65 -1.35 22.49 -6.84
N VAL A 66 -1.71 22.06 -5.62
CA VAL A 66 -2.32 20.74 -5.37
C VAL A 66 -3.73 20.66 -5.96
N ALA A 67 -3.94 19.68 -6.84
CA ALA A 67 -5.24 19.39 -7.44
C ALA A 67 -6.10 18.49 -6.53
N TRP A 68 -6.75 19.10 -5.54
CA TRP A 68 -7.53 18.39 -4.51
C TRP A 68 -8.67 17.50 -5.05
N GLY A 69 -9.34 17.92 -6.13
CA GLY A 69 -10.45 17.17 -6.73
C GLY A 69 -10.01 15.80 -7.27
N PRO A 70 -9.05 15.75 -8.22
CA PRO A 70 -8.47 14.50 -8.70
C PRO A 70 -7.90 13.61 -7.59
N LEU A 71 -7.21 14.18 -6.61
CA LEU A 71 -6.69 13.45 -5.45
C LEU A 71 -7.79 12.77 -4.64
N LEU A 72 -8.89 13.47 -4.38
CA LEU A 72 -10.05 12.91 -3.69
C LEU A 72 -10.67 11.76 -4.49
N ILE A 73 -10.88 11.95 -5.79
CA ILE A 73 -11.45 10.94 -6.67
C ILE A 73 -10.56 9.69 -6.73
N ALA A 74 -9.26 9.86 -6.96
CA ALA A 74 -8.30 8.75 -6.99
C ALA A 74 -8.25 8.01 -5.65
N THR A 75 -8.24 8.75 -4.54
CA THR A 75 -8.27 8.16 -3.19
C THR A 75 -9.55 7.35 -2.98
N LEU A 76 -10.72 7.89 -3.34
CA LEU A 76 -12.00 7.18 -3.21
C LEU A 76 -12.08 5.98 -4.14
N ALA A 77 -11.59 6.09 -5.38
CA ALA A 77 -11.57 5.00 -6.35
C ALA A 77 -10.67 3.85 -5.87
N VAL A 78 -9.45 4.16 -5.42
CA VAL A 78 -8.52 3.16 -4.86
C VAL A 78 -9.08 2.52 -3.58
N ASN A 79 -9.74 3.31 -2.72
CA ASN A 79 -10.29 2.79 -1.46
C ASN A 79 -11.67 2.15 -1.58
N GLY A 80 -12.38 2.35 -2.69
CA GLY A 80 -13.73 1.82 -2.91
C GLY A 80 -13.81 0.30 -2.71
N ARG A 81 -12.70 -0.41 -2.92
CA ARG A 81 -12.60 -1.85 -2.61
C ARG A 81 -12.91 -2.18 -1.15
N HIS A 82 -12.54 -1.34 -0.18
CA HIS A 82 -12.82 -1.59 1.23
C HIS A 82 -14.32 -1.60 1.55
N PHE A 83 -15.14 -0.90 0.76
CA PHE A 83 -16.59 -1.00 0.86
C PHE A 83 -17.09 -2.40 0.49
N LEU A 84 -16.56 -2.99 -0.59
CA LEU A 84 -16.88 -4.35 -1.02
C LEU A 84 -16.38 -5.40 -0.01
N LEU A 85 -15.16 -5.23 0.50
CA LEU A 85 -14.59 -6.07 1.56
C LEU A 85 -15.48 -6.02 2.81
N GLY A 86 -15.88 -4.83 3.26
CA GLY A 86 -16.76 -4.64 4.40
C GLY A 86 -18.16 -5.23 4.17
N ALA A 87 -18.74 -5.06 2.98
CA ALA A 87 -20.04 -5.61 2.62
C ALA A 87 -20.07 -7.14 2.65
N SER A 88 -19.00 -7.79 2.20
CA SER A 88 -18.91 -9.27 2.26
C SER A 88 -18.81 -9.81 3.69
N LEU A 89 -18.27 -9.03 4.63
CA LEU A 89 -18.21 -9.39 6.06
C LEU A 89 -19.47 -8.96 6.84
N TYR A 90 -20.42 -8.28 6.20
CA TYR A 90 -21.65 -7.78 6.84
C TYR A 90 -22.42 -8.87 7.62
N PRO A 91 -22.59 -10.11 7.12
CA PRO A 91 -23.29 -11.17 7.85
C PRO A 91 -22.67 -11.47 9.22
N TRP A 92 -21.35 -11.31 9.34
CA TRP A 92 -20.58 -11.52 10.56
C TRP A 92 -20.58 -10.27 11.44
N LEU A 93 -20.33 -9.10 10.84
CA LEU A 93 -20.23 -7.80 11.53
C LEU A 93 -21.55 -7.35 12.17
N ARG A 94 -22.71 -7.66 11.56
CA ARG A 94 -24.03 -7.27 12.10
C ARG A 94 -24.35 -7.84 13.48
N SER A 95 -23.62 -8.88 13.91
CA SER A 95 -23.79 -9.52 15.22
C SER A 95 -22.97 -8.85 16.34
N LEU A 96 -22.09 -7.92 15.98
CA LEU A 96 -21.18 -7.23 16.90
C LEU A 96 -21.76 -5.88 17.35
N PRO A 97 -21.40 -5.40 18.55
CA PRO A 97 -21.74 -4.04 18.96
C PRO A 97 -21.05 -3.00 18.07
N ALA A 98 -21.71 -1.85 17.84
CA ALA A 98 -21.30 -0.85 16.85
C ALA A 98 -19.82 -0.42 16.95
N TRP A 99 -19.28 -0.25 18.15
CA TRP A 99 -17.87 0.13 18.33
C TRP A 99 -16.88 -0.93 17.81
N GLN A 100 -17.23 -2.23 17.87
CA GLN A 100 -16.41 -3.31 17.30
C GLN A 100 -16.51 -3.31 15.78
N VAL A 101 -17.67 -2.96 15.22
CA VAL A 101 -17.84 -2.79 13.78
C VAL A 101 -16.99 -1.62 13.28
N TYR A 102 -17.01 -0.49 13.98
CA TYR A 102 -16.16 0.66 13.65
C TYR A 102 -14.67 0.33 13.78
N LEU A 103 -14.27 -0.35 14.86
CA LEU A 103 -12.88 -0.77 15.03
C LEU A 103 -12.44 -1.77 13.94
N ALA A 104 -13.30 -2.73 13.59
CA ALA A 104 -13.05 -3.68 12.51
C ALA A 104 -12.97 -2.97 11.15
N ALA A 105 -13.81 -1.96 10.91
CA ALA A 105 -13.79 -1.17 9.68
C ALA A 105 -12.51 -0.31 9.56
N VAL A 106 -12.07 0.32 10.66
CA VAL A 106 -10.82 1.10 10.70
C VAL A 106 -9.60 0.21 10.47
N LEU A 107 -9.63 -1.03 10.98
CA LEU A 107 -8.56 -2.00 10.84
C LEU A 107 -8.76 -2.92 9.63
N LEU A 108 -9.78 -2.71 8.79
CA LEU A 108 -10.06 -3.58 7.66
C LEU A 108 -9.00 -3.38 6.60
N SER A 109 -8.21 -4.41 6.36
CA SER A 109 -7.22 -4.49 5.30
C SER A 109 -7.43 -5.78 4.51
N GLU A 110 -6.91 -5.86 3.29
CA GLU A 110 -7.05 -7.04 2.43
C GLU A 110 -6.59 -8.34 3.11
N PRO A 111 -5.46 -8.35 3.86
CA PRO A 111 -5.06 -9.55 4.59
C PRO A 111 -5.99 -9.89 5.77
N ASN A 112 -6.52 -8.89 6.48
CA ASN A 112 -7.49 -9.09 7.55
C ASN A 112 -8.83 -9.64 7.01
N TRP A 113 -9.26 -9.16 5.84
CA TRP A 113 -10.46 -9.60 5.16
C TRP A 113 -10.37 -11.06 4.68
N ALA A 114 -9.30 -11.41 3.97
CA ALA A 114 -9.12 -12.75 3.40
C ALA A 114 -9.23 -13.84 4.46
N LYS A 115 -8.68 -13.57 5.64
CA LYS A 115 -8.74 -14.48 6.78
C LYS A 115 -10.08 -14.52 7.50
N ALA A 116 -10.80 -13.40 7.53
CA ALA A 116 -12.16 -13.39 8.07
C ALA A 116 -13.07 -14.31 7.24
N ILE A 117 -12.95 -14.27 5.91
CA ILE A 117 -13.66 -15.17 4.99
C ILE A 117 -13.18 -16.63 5.14
N GLU A 118 -11.87 -16.86 5.30
CA GLU A 118 -11.33 -18.22 5.48
C GLU A 118 -11.78 -18.85 6.81
N ALA A 119 -11.81 -18.06 7.90
CA ALA A 119 -12.30 -18.51 9.19
C ALA A 119 -13.81 -18.77 9.17
N GLU A 120 -14.59 -17.92 8.48
CA GLU A 120 -16.01 -18.14 8.23
C GLU A 120 -16.25 -19.46 7.49
N ALA A 121 -15.50 -19.73 6.41
CA ALA A 121 -15.61 -20.96 5.63
C ALA A 121 -15.28 -22.23 6.45
N ARG A 122 -14.40 -22.13 7.46
CA ARG A 122 -14.06 -23.23 8.36
C ARG A 122 -15.00 -23.38 9.57
N GLY A 123 -16.00 -22.51 9.71
CA GLY A 123 -16.87 -22.47 10.90
C GLY A 123 -16.12 -22.05 12.19
N GLU A 124 -14.91 -21.53 12.04
CA GLU A 124 -14.04 -21.11 13.12
C GLU A 124 -14.46 -19.71 13.59
N ARG A 125 -14.82 -19.58 14.87
CA ARG A 125 -15.00 -18.26 15.52
C ARG A 125 -13.70 -17.67 16.03
N ASP A 126 -12.58 -18.38 15.84
CA ASP A 126 -11.23 -17.97 16.21
C ASP A 126 -10.31 -18.08 15.00
N VAL A 127 -9.80 -16.94 14.57
CA VAL A 127 -8.92 -16.78 13.41
C VAL A 127 -7.53 -17.36 13.76
N GLY A 128 -7.37 -18.68 13.62
CA GLY A 128 -6.09 -19.41 13.77
C GLY A 128 -4.92 -18.72 13.05
N ASN A 129 -3.68 -18.92 13.51
CA ASN A 129 -2.50 -18.06 13.33
C ASN A 129 -2.37 -17.30 11.97
N TYR A 130 -3.07 -16.17 11.89
CA TYR A 130 -3.15 -15.27 10.74
C TYR A 130 -1.81 -14.92 10.16
N TRP A 131 -0.92 -14.54 11.05
CA TRP A 131 0.31 -13.94 10.64
C TRP A 131 1.31 -14.96 10.19
N VAL A 132 1.25 -16.20 10.70
CA VAL A 132 2.06 -17.28 10.15
C VAL A 132 1.64 -17.61 8.72
N ASP A 133 0.34 -17.60 8.42
CA ASP A 133 -0.14 -17.89 7.07
C ASP A 133 0.13 -16.74 6.10
N VAL A 134 -0.08 -15.49 6.52
CA VAL A 134 0.32 -14.30 5.75
C VAL A 134 1.83 -14.24 5.58
N LEU A 135 2.62 -14.41 6.63
CA LEU A 135 4.07 -14.34 6.53
C LEU A 135 4.61 -15.47 5.64
N ARG A 136 4.04 -16.68 5.68
CA ARG A 136 4.41 -17.76 4.76
C ARG A 136 4.01 -17.46 3.33
N ALA A 137 2.78 -16.99 3.07
CA ALA A 137 2.33 -16.64 1.72
C ALA A 137 3.15 -15.48 1.16
N THR A 138 3.36 -14.42 1.94
CA THR A 138 4.14 -13.26 1.56
C THR A 138 5.60 -13.62 1.32
N LEU A 139 6.27 -14.31 2.24
CA LEU A 139 7.71 -14.58 2.11
C LEU A 139 8.04 -15.72 1.15
N ARG A 140 7.18 -16.75 1.02
CA ARG A 140 7.48 -17.94 0.21
C ARG A 140 6.91 -17.90 -1.20
N PHE A 141 5.88 -17.10 -1.44
CA PHE A 141 5.22 -17.04 -2.74
C PHE A 141 5.22 -15.63 -3.31
N PHE A 142 4.68 -14.66 -2.58
CA PHE A 142 4.49 -13.31 -3.10
C PHE A 142 5.82 -12.58 -3.33
N LEU A 143 6.73 -12.58 -2.34
CA LEU A 143 7.99 -11.87 -2.43
C LEU A 143 8.93 -12.46 -3.50
N PRO A 144 9.11 -13.79 -3.61
CA PRO A 144 9.89 -14.36 -4.71
C PRO A 144 9.30 -14.03 -6.09
N LEU A 145 7.96 -14.08 -6.23
CA LEU A 145 7.30 -13.75 -7.48
C LEU A 145 7.42 -12.25 -7.81
N ALA A 146 7.29 -11.38 -6.82
CA ALA A 146 7.46 -9.94 -6.97
C ALA A 146 8.91 -9.57 -7.31
N LEU A 147 9.89 -10.25 -6.74
CA LEU A 147 11.30 -10.08 -7.10
C LEU A 147 11.56 -10.51 -8.55
N LEU A 148 11.07 -11.68 -8.96
CA LEU A 148 11.18 -12.14 -10.35
C LEU A 148 10.54 -11.16 -11.33
N TRP A 149 9.32 -10.70 -11.02
CA TRP A 149 8.60 -9.75 -11.84
C TRP A 149 9.27 -8.37 -11.87
N SER A 150 9.82 -7.91 -10.74
CA SER A 150 10.62 -6.69 -10.66
C SER A 150 11.86 -6.75 -11.53
N VAL A 151 12.57 -7.88 -11.57
CA VAL A 151 13.77 -8.06 -12.41
C VAL A 151 13.38 -8.02 -13.89
N LEU A 152 12.26 -8.66 -14.27
CA LEU A 152 11.74 -8.60 -15.62
C LEU A 152 11.40 -7.16 -16.03
N LEU A 153 10.68 -6.41 -15.19
CA LEU A 153 10.37 -5.01 -15.45
C LEU A 153 11.64 -4.14 -15.58
N ALA A 154 12.60 -4.32 -14.67
CA ALA A 154 13.87 -3.61 -14.72
C ALA A 154 14.65 -3.91 -16.02
N SER A 155 14.62 -5.16 -16.50
CA SER A 155 15.24 -5.55 -17.77
C SER A 155 14.60 -4.90 -19.00
N GLN A 156 13.34 -4.47 -18.90
CA GLN A 156 12.62 -3.72 -19.94
C GLN A 156 12.83 -2.21 -19.84
N GLY A 157 13.72 -1.74 -18.95
CA GLY A 157 14.04 -0.32 -18.77
C GLY A 157 13.22 0.40 -17.71
N VAL A 158 12.38 -0.31 -16.94
CA VAL A 158 11.67 0.30 -15.81
C VAL A 158 12.69 0.67 -14.71
N PRO A 159 12.72 1.92 -14.21
CA PRO A 159 13.70 2.34 -13.20
C PRO A 159 13.65 1.50 -11.92
N ALA A 160 14.80 1.06 -11.45
CA ALA A 160 14.98 0.31 -10.20
C ALA A 160 16.13 0.89 -9.37
N THR A 161 16.10 2.20 -9.15
CA THR A 161 17.20 2.94 -8.51
C THR A 161 16.73 3.74 -7.30
N LEU A 162 17.64 3.98 -6.36
CA LEU A 162 17.43 4.91 -5.24
C LEU A 162 18.06 6.28 -5.52
N ALA A 163 18.65 6.47 -6.69
CA ALA A 163 19.24 7.74 -7.10
C ALA A 163 18.16 8.78 -7.40
N GLU A 164 18.51 10.05 -7.18
CA GLU A 164 17.70 11.19 -7.57
C GLU A 164 17.59 11.28 -9.10
N GLY A 165 16.46 11.82 -9.55
CA GLY A 165 16.17 12.01 -10.96
C GLY A 165 17.12 13.02 -11.63
N PRO A 166 17.62 12.76 -12.84
CA PRO A 166 18.37 13.76 -13.59
C PRO A 166 17.45 14.90 -14.05
N THR A 167 18.00 16.12 -14.04
CA THR A 167 17.35 17.30 -14.60
C THR A 167 17.92 17.58 -15.98
N TYR A 168 17.07 17.62 -17.00
CA TYR A 168 17.45 17.89 -18.38
C TYR A 168 16.93 19.24 -18.85
N ALA A 169 17.66 19.89 -19.75
CA ALA A 169 17.12 21.02 -20.50
C ALA A 169 16.21 20.48 -21.63
N PRO A 170 14.95 20.93 -21.74
CA PRO A 170 14.08 20.51 -22.83
C PRO A 170 14.66 20.89 -24.20
N LEU A 171 14.49 20.01 -25.19
CA LEU A 171 14.94 20.26 -26.57
C LEU A 171 14.08 21.30 -27.28
N ASP A 172 12.82 21.47 -26.85
CA ASP A 172 11.90 22.44 -27.42
C ASP A 172 12.05 23.79 -26.71
N GLN A 173 12.66 24.74 -27.41
CA GLN A 173 12.92 26.10 -26.90
C GLN A 173 11.68 27.00 -26.94
N SER A 174 10.55 26.52 -27.49
CA SER A 174 9.28 27.26 -27.51
C SER A 174 8.52 27.18 -26.18
N VAL A 175 8.93 26.30 -25.28
CA VAL A 175 8.36 26.13 -23.93
C VAL A 175 9.21 26.93 -22.95
N GLU A 176 8.61 27.82 -22.15
CA GLU A 176 9.31 28.59 -21.10
C GLU A 176 9.99 27.73 -20.01
N MET A 177 9.80 26.41 -20.05
CA MET A 177 10.37 25.47 -19.10
C MET A 177 11.87 25.28 -19.36
N ARG A 178 12.71 25.94 -18.56
CA ARG A 178 14.19 25.90 -18.69
C ARG A 178 14.82 24.60 -18.21
N SER A 179 14.09 23.79 -17.44
CA SER A 179 14.59 22.56 -16.84
C SER A 179 13.44 21.59 -16.54
N GLN A 180 13.60 20.33 -16.94
CA GLN A 180 12.67 19.23 -16.66
C GLN A 180 13.36 18.21 -15.76
N HIS A 181 12.83 18.02 -14.56
CA HIS A 181 13.27 16.96 -13.65
C HIS A 181 12.52 15.67 -13.96
N VAL A 182 13.24 14.57 -14.23
CA VAL A 182 12.64 13.26 -14.49
C VAL A 182 12.68 12.43 -13.21
N PRO A 183 11.55 12.23 -12.51
CA PRO A 183 11.55 11.49 -11.25
C PRO A 183 11.99 10.03 -11.49
N LEU A 184 13.04 9.61 -10.79
CA LEU A 184 13.51 8.23 -10.74
C LEU A 184 13.19 7.61 -9.38
N GLY A 185 13.11 6.29 -9.32
CA GLY A 185 12.89 5.60 -8.05
C GLY A 185 12.91 4.08 -8.22
N PRO A 186 12.60 3.33 -7.14
CA PRO A 186 12.46 1.88 -7.20
C PRO A 186 11.11 1.51 -7.86
N VAL A 187 10.88 1.98 -9.09
CA VAL A 187 9.61 1.85 -9.82
C VAL A 187 9.35 0.40 -10.19
N ALA A 188 10.36 -0.35 -10.65
CA ALA A 188 10.22 -1.75 -11.03
C ALA A 188 9.70 -2.65 -9.88
N PRO A 189 10.31 -2.64 -8.67
CA PRO A 189 9.78 -3.42 -7.55
C PRO A 189 8.43 -2.90 -7.06
N MET A 190 8.17 -1.59 -7.14
CA MET A 190 6.87 -1.02 -6.79
C MET A 190 5.76 -1.51 -7.73
N VAL A 191 5.96 -1.38 -9.04
CA VAL A 191 5.01 -1.84 -10.07
C VAL A 191 4.81 -3.35 -9.96
N ALA A 192 5.87 -4.11 -9.65
CA ALA A 192 5.75 -5.54 -9.52
C ALA A 192 4.81 -5.96 -8.38
N VAL A 193 5.00 -5.37 -7.19
CA VAL A 193 4.12 -5.58 -6.04
C VAL A 193 2.71 -5.06 -6.31
N LYS A 194 2.58 -3.91 -6.99
CA LYS A 194 1.28 -3.33 -7.35
C LYS A 194 0.48 -4.26 -8.28
N GLN A 195 1.08 -4.77 -9.34
CA GLN A 195 0.42 -5.63 -10.33
C GLN A 195 0.08 -7.01 -9.77
N LEU A 196 1.04 -7.68 -9.11
CA LEU A 196 0.82 -9.01 -8.53
C LEU A 196 -0.10 -8.97 -7.31
N GLY A 197 -0.07 -7.87 -6.56
CA GLY A 197 -0.97 -7.65 -5.42
C GLY A 197 -2.34 -7.11 -5.82
N THR A 198 -2.64 -6.98 -7.12
CA THR A 198 -3.90 -6.44 -7.63
C THR A 198 -4.25 -5.05 -7.07
N ASN A 199 -3.24 -4.24 -6.74
CA ASN A 199 -3.40 -2.92 -6.13
C ASN A 199 -3.70 -1.78 -7.14
N GLY A 200 -3.81 -2.09 -8.43
CA GLY A 200 -4.61 -1.33 -9.42
C GLY A 200 -4.20 0.10 -9.83
N GLY A 201 -3.17 0.73 -9.26
CA GLY A 201 -2.76 2.10 -9.62
C GLY A 201 -1.69 2.12 -10.71
N GLY A 202 -2.03 2.63 -11.90
CA GLY A 202 -1.13 2.94 -13.01
C GLY A 202 -1.15 4.42 -13.35
#